data_AF-A0A426X9U3-F1
#
_entry.id   AF-A0A426X9U3-F1
#
_cell.length_a   1.000
_cell.length_b   1.000
_cell.length_c   1.000
_cell.angle_alpha   90.00
_cell.angle_beta   90.00
_cell.angle_gamma   90.00
#
_symmetry.space_group_name_H-M   'P 1'
#
loop_
_entity.id
_entity.type
_entity.pdbx_description
1 polymer ?
#
loop_
_entity_poly.entity_id
_entity_poly.type
_entity_poly.pdbx_seq_one_letter_code
_entity_poly.pdbx_strand_id
1 'polypeptide(L)'
;VVCAKVRDGDKRIVQIKEGNPKARHVVIVDDLVQSGGTLIECQTWSHDTIVPFAFDVQKVLAAHGAGKVSAYVTHGVFPKRSWERFLHNNTGTNSFKKRYWVSSSMAFSCSNYIICSLEGSDDQFAYFWITDSCPLTVKDIANKAPFEVLSLADSIANALQI
;
A
#
# COMPACT_ATOMS: atom_id res chain seq x y z
N VAL A 1 -7.29 -8.43 11.28
CA VAL A 1 -8.37 -7.91 10.39
C VAL A 1 -8.40 -8.84 9.21
N VAL A 2 -9.54 -9.45 8.90
CA VAL A 2 -9.70 -10.32 7.74
C VAL A 2 -10.34 -9.50 6.64
N CYS A 3 -9.64 -9.34 5.53
CA CYS A 3 -10.18 -8.74 4.31
C CYS A 3 -10.54 -9.85 3.33
N ALA A 4 -11.66 -9.73 2.62
CA ALA A 4 -12.03 -10.65 1.57
C ALA A 4 -12.40 -9.87 0.30
N LYS A 5 -12.07 -10.45 -0.86
CA LYS A 5 -12.63 -9.99 -2.13
C LYS A 5 -14.05 -10.51 -2.27
N VAL A 6 -15.02 -9.62 -2.17
CA VAL A 6 -16.44 -9.93 -2.36
C VAL A 6 -16.86 -9.39 -3.73
N ARG A 7 -17.73 -10.14 -4.41
CA ARG A 7 -18.38 -9.63 -5.61
C ARG A 7 -19.56 -8.77 -5.21
N ASP A 8 -19.60 -7.55 -5.71
CA ASP A 8 -20.73 -6.63 -5.62
C ASP A 8 -21.23 -6.37 -7.04
N GLY A 9 -22.24 -7.15 -7.46
CA GLY A 9 -22.66 -7.24 -8.86
C GLY A 9 -21.51 -7.72 -9.77
N ASP A 10 -21.21 -6.93 -10.81
CA ASP A 10 -20.11 -7.17 -11.75
C ASP A 10 -18.74 -6.73 -11.21
N LYS A 11 -18.70 -6.06 -10.06
CA LYS A 11 -17.48 -5.50 -9.47
C LYS A 11 -16.89 -6.45 -8.43
N ARG A 12 -15.57 -6.38 -8.25
CA ARG A 12 -14.84 -7.08 -7.19
C ARG A 12 -14.29 -6.03 -6.23
N ILE A 13 -14.78 -6.03 -5.00
CA ILE A 13 -14.36 -5.09 -3.95
C ILE A 13 -13.68 -5.85 -2.82
N VAL A 14 -12.66 -5.23 -2.21
CA VAL A 14 -12.08 -5.73 -0.96
C VAL A 14 -12.93 -5.18 0.19
N GLN A 15 -13.37 -6.04 1.11
CA GLN A 15 -14.13 -5.66 2.28
C GLN A 15 -13.54 -6.30 3.53
N ILE A 16 -13.49 -5.56 4.65
CA ILE A 16 -13.19 -6.13 5.95
C ILE A 16 -14.37 -7.02 6.36
N LYS A 17 -14.11 -8.32 6.48
CA LYS A 17 -15.06 -9.29 7.04
C LYS A 17 -15.00 -9.34 8.56
N GLU A 18 -13.80 -9.25 9.12
CA GLU A 18 -13.60 -9.43 10.57
C GLU A 18 -12.54 -8.48 11.15
N GLY A 19 -12.82 -7.98 12.35
CA GLY A 19 -11.91 -7.15 13.13
C GLY A 19 -11.98 -5.66 12.82
N ASN A 20 -11.43 -4.86 13.73
CA ASN A 20 -11.37 -3.40 13.63
C ASN A 20 -9.92 -2.93 13.43
N PRO A 21 -9.60 -2.24 12.31
CA PRO A 21 -8.25 -1.71 12.05
C PRO A 21 -7.96 -0.39 12.78
N LYS A 22 -8.96 0.29 13.34
CA LYS A 22 -8.82 1.65 13.88
C LYS A 22 -7.68 1.78 14.90
N ALA A 23 -6.80 2.75 14.67
CA ALA A 23 -5.60 3.06 15.44
C ALA A 23 -4.62 1.89 15.64
N ARG A 24 -4.69 0.85 14.81
CA ARG A 24 -3.81 -0.33 14.88
C ARG A 24 -2.86 -0.38 13.69
N HIS A 25 -1.74 -1.06 13.90
CA HIS A 25 -0.87 -1.50 12.81
C HIS A 25 -1.47 -2.76 12.19
N VAL A 26 -1.87 -2.68 10.93
CA VAL A 26 -2.43 -3.80 10.18
C VAL A 26 -1.34 -4.38 9.27
N VAL A 27 -1.16 -5.69 9.33
CA VAL A 27 -0.28 -6.43 8.42
C VAL A 27 -1.16 -7.24 7.48
N ILE A 28 -0.98 -7.03 6.18
CA ILE A 28 -1.59 -7.85 5.13
C ILE A 28 -0.68 -9.05 4.89
N VAL A 29 -1.21 -10.26 4.98
CA VAL A 29 -0.47 -11.51 4.78
C VAL A 29 -1.00 -12.17 3.52
N ASP A 30 -0.13 -12.40 2.54
CA ASP A 30 -0.48 -13.06 1.27
C ASP A 30 0.51 -14.18 0.96
N ASP A 31 0.04 -15.26 0.36
CA ASP A 31 0.88 -16.40 0.01
C ASP A 31 1.65 -16.12 -1.28
N LEU A 32 0.96 -15.62 -2.30
CA LEU A 32 1.50 -15.42 -3.64
C LEU A 32 1.04 -14.08 -4.21
N VAL A 33 2.00 -13.20 -4.49
CA VAL A 33 1.73 -11.90 -5.11
C VAL A 33 2.38 -11.79 -6.48
N GLN A 34 1.56 -11.48 -7.48
CA GLN A 34 2.01 -11.16 -8.83
C GLN A 34 1.96 -9.65 -9.08
N SER A 35 0.81 -9.10 -9.48
CA SER A 35 0.71 -7.67 -9.81
C SER A 35 0.66 -6.74 -8.59
N GLY A 36 0.37 -7.30 -7.41
CA GLY A 36 0.21 -6.55 -6.17
C GLY A 36 -1.04 -5.65 -6.12
N GLY A 37 -1.97 -5.80 -7.07
CA GLY A 37 -3.19 -4.97 -7.12
C GLY A 37 -3.97 -4.98 -5.79
N THR A 38 -4.25 -6.17 -5.25
CA THR A 38 -4.96 -6.32 -3.97
C THR A 38 -4.28 -5.58 -2.81
N LEU A 39 -2.94 -5.61 -2.74
CA LEU A 39 -2.20 -4.96 -1.66
C LEU A 39 -2.40 -3.44 -1.71
N ILE A 40 -2.35 -2.86 -2.91
CA ILE A 40 -2.56 -1.42 -3.14
C ILE A 40 -4.00 -1.02 -2.81
N GLU A 41 -4.97 -1.87 -3.19
CA GLU A 41 -6.39 -1.67 -2.89
C GLU A 41 -6.67 -1.65 -1.38
N CYS A 42 -6.01 -2.53 -0.63
CA CYS A 42 -6.13 -2.58 0.83
C CYS A 42 -5.53 -1.34 1.53
N GLN A 43 -4.49 -0.74 0.92
CA GLN A 43 -3.63 0.25 1.56
C GLN A 43 -4.07 1.70 1.33
N THR A 44 -4.43 2.08 0.10
CA THR A 44 -4.45 3.50 -0.33
C THR A 44 -5.52 4.37 0.34
N TRP A 45 -5.22 5.67 0.51
CA TRP A 45 -6.16 6.74 0.88
C TRP A 45 -6.89 7.31 -0.34
N SER A 46 -8.12 7.78 -0.19
CA SER A 46 -8.70 8.78 -1.12
C SER A 46 -8.94 10.06 -0.35
N HIS A 47 -7.98 10.98 -0.43
CA HIS A 47 -8.29 12.40 -0.32
C HIS A 47 -8.56 12.89 -1.74
N ASP A 48 -9.76 12.58 -2.26
CA ASP A 48 -10.48 13.40 -3.25
C ASP A 48 -11.63 12.58 -3.84
N THR A 49 -12.84 13.08 -3.63
CA THR A 49 -14.12 12.56 -4.12
C THR A 49 -14.41 13.06 -5.54
N ILE A 50 -13.40 13.30 -6.39
CA ILE A 50 -13.59 13.83 -7.75
C ILE A 50 -12.56 13.22 -8.72
N VAL A 51 -12.70 11.93 -9.03
CA VAL A 51 -12.17 11.34 -10.28
C VAL A 51 -13.27 10.49 -10.92
N PRO A 52 -13.94 10.95 -11.99
CA PRO A 52 -15.06 10.21 -12.57
C PRO A 52 -14.65 9.06 -13.51
N PHE A 53 -13.36 8.69 -13.59
CA PHE A 53 -12.90 7.70 -14.58
C PHE A 53 -11.73 6.80 -14.13
N ALA A 54 -11.58 6.57 -12.83
CA ALA A 54 -10.67 5.55 -12.29
C ALA A 54 -11.49 4.51 -11.50
N PHE A 55 -11.64 3.33 -12.12
CA PHE A 55 -12.10 2.05 -11.55
C PHE A 55 -12.40 2.06 -10.04
N ASP A 56 -13.70 1.95 -9.70
CA ASP A 56 -14.23 1.89 -8.33
C ASP A 56 -13.60 0.74 -7.52
N VAL A 57 -12.53 1.03 -6.78
CA VAL A 57 -11.97 0.10 -5.80
C VAL A 57 -11.94 0.72 -4.42
N GLN A 58 -12.66 0.08 -3.51
CA GLN A 58 -12.82 0.52 -2.14
C GLN A 58 -11.49 0.37 -1.38
N LYS A 59 -11.05 1.51 -0.85
CA LYS A 59 -9.79 1.78 -0.15
C LYS A 59 -9.96 1.52 1.34
N VAL A 60 -9.58 0.33 1.80
CA VAL A 60 -10.26 -0.25 2.97
C VAL A 60 -9.58 0.06 4.30
N LEU A 61 -8.32 -0.30 4.50
CA LEU A 61 -7.76 -0.33 5.86
C LEU A 61 -7.51 1.07 6.42
N ALA A 62 -6.94 1.94 5.60
CA ALA A 62 -6.62 3.30 6.02
C ALA A 62 -7.89 4.17 6.17
N ALA A 63 -8.91 3.98 5.32
CA ALA A 63 -10.20 4.65 5.49
C ALA A 63 -10.96 4.21 6.77
N HIS A 64 -10.72 3.01 7.26
CA HIS A 64 -11.25 2.53 8.54
C HIS A 64 -10.34 2.91 9.74
N GLY A 65 -9.38 3.81 9.52
CA GLY A 65 -8.56 4.43 10.57
C GLY A 65 -7.35 3.59 11.00
N ALA A 66 -6.85 2.67 10.18
CA ALA A 66 -5.58 2.00 10.47
C ALA A 66 -4.47 3.02 10.74
N GLY A 67 -3.71 2.83 11.82
CA GLY A 67 -2.60 3.72 12.16
C GLY A 67 -1.38 3.50 11.25
N LYS A 68 -1.17 2.26 10.79
CA LYS A 68 -0.13 1.86 9.83
C LYS A 68 -0.58 0.64 9.05
N VAL A 69 -0.08 0.48 7.82
CA VAL A 69 -0.29 -0.72 7.02
C VAL A 69 1.06 -1.27 6.55
N SER A 70 1.28 -2.57 6.75
CA SER A 70 2.43 -3.33 6.26
C SER A 70 1.97 -4.54 5.45
N ALA A 71 2.88 -5.14 4.69
CA ALA A 71 2.64 -6.38 3.96
C ALA A 71 3.69 -7.44 4.32
N TYR A 72 3.26 -8.70 4.40
CA TYR A 72 4.10 -9.89 4.39
C TYR A 72 3.66 -10.76 3.22
N VAL A 73 4.61 -11.15 2.38
CA VAL A 73 4.34 -12.00 1.22
C VAL A 73 5.31 -13.17 1.22
N THR A 74 4.78 -14.39 1.18
CA THR A 74 5.65 -15.57 1.09
C THR A 74 6.31 -15.60 -0.29
N HIS A 75 5.54 -15.60 -1.37
CA HIS A 75 6.01 -15.69 -2.75
C HIS A 75 5.71 -14.39 -3.53
N GLY A 76 6.64 -13.43 -3.52
CA GLY A 76 6.50 -12.21 -4.33
C GLY A 76 7.11 -12.39 -5.73
N VAL A 77 6.31 -12.82 -6.70
CA VAL A 77 6.79 -13.06 -8.08
C VAL A 77 7.00 -11.77 -8.85
N PHE A 78 6.11 -10.78 -8.68
CA PHE A 78 6.21 -9.44 -9.28
C PHE A 78 6.71 -9.38 -10.74
N PRO A 79 6.02 -10.06 -11.68
CA PRO A 79 6.43 -10.03 -13.07
C PRO A 79 6.42 -8.60 -13.61
N LYS A 80 7.24 -8.36 -14.65
CA LYS A 80 7.37 -7.05 -15.30
C LYS A 80 7.72 -5.91 -14.32
N ARG A 81 8.49 -6.22 -13.27
CA ARG A 81 8.92 -5.25 -12.24
C ARG A 81 7.74 -4.55 -11.55
N SER A 82 6.61 -5.24 -11.40
CA SER A 82 5.42 -4.68 -10.73
C SER A 82 5.65 -4.31 -9.27
N TRP A 83 6.75 -4.77 -8.67
CA TRP A 83 7.24 -4.37 -7.35
C TRP A 83 7.58 -2.86 -7.25
N GLU A 84 7.89 -2.20 -8.37
CA GLU A 84 8.24 -0.76 -8.40
C GLU A 84 7.12 0.13 -7.84
N ARG A 85 5.87 -0.33 -7.93
CA ARG A 85 4.68 0.36 -7.43
C ARG A 85 4.67 0.54 -5.91
N PHE A 86 5.49 -0.22 -5.19
CA PHE A 86 5.57 -0.20 -3.73
C PHE A 86 6.76 0.57 -3.19
N LEU A 87 7.66 1.06 -4.06
CA LEU A 87 8.84 1.80 -3.62
C LEU A 87 8.45 3.08 -2.88
N HIS A 88 9.22 3.40 -1.85
CA HIS A 88 9.16 4.72 -1.26
C HIS A 88 9.73 5.73 -2.25
N ASN A 89 8.89 6.65 -2.73
CA ASN A 89 9.35 7.76 -3.57
C ASN A 89 10.23 8.67 -2.73
N ASN A 90 11.56 8.59 -2.92
CA ASN A 90 12.52 9.46 -2.26
C ASN A 90 12.55 10.88 -2.88
N THR A 91 11.39 11.43 -3.23
CA THR A 91 11.28 12.68 -3.98
C THR A 91 11.40 13.88 -3.05
N GLY A 92 12.64 14.25 -2.75
CA GLY A 92 13.07 15.65 -2.69
C GLY A 92 13.23 16.27 -4.09
N THR A 93 12.54 15.75 -5.11
CA THR A 93 12.62 16.21 -6.49
C THR A 93 11.22 16.40 -7.05
N ASN A 94 10.95 17.65 -7.43
CA ASN A 94 9.78 18.16 -8.12
C ASN A 94 9.38 17.28 -9.31
N SER A 95 8.63 16.21 -9.04
CA SER A 95 7.79 15.59 -10.04
C SER A 95 6.60 16.52 -10.19
N PHE A 96 6.66 17.41 -11.17
CA PHE A 96 5.54 18.23 -11.62
C PHE A 96 4.31 17.33 -11.85
N LYS A 97 3.51 17.11 -10.82
CA LYS A 97 2.09 16.84 -10.98
C LYS A 97 1.55 18.15 -11.56
N LYS A 98 1.36 18.18 -12.87
CA LYS A 98 0.63 19.25 -13.55
C LYS A 98 -0.82 19.21 -13.05
N ARG A 99 -1.05 19.75 -11.86
CA ARG A 99 -2.36 20.04 -11.30
C ARG A 99 -2.83 21.33 -11.96
N TYR A 100 -3.87 21.21 -12.79
CA TYR A 100 -4.59 22.37 -13.28
C TYR A 100 -5.31 23.00 -12.07
N TRP A 101 -4.91 24.22 -11.71
CA TRP A 101 -5.61 25.03 -10.72
C TRP A 101 -6.85 25.61 -11.37
N VAL A 102 -8.04 25.19 -10.93
CA VAL A 102 -9.21 26.06 -11.02
C VAL A 102 -9.22 26.88 -9.75
N SER A 103 -8.68 28.09 -9.81
CA SER A 103 -8.90 29.10 -8.78
C SER A 103 -10.35 29.56 -8.88
N SER A 104 -11.26 28.95 -8.13
CA SER A 104 -12.48 29.67 -7.76
C SER A 104 -12.10 30.60 -6.64
N SER A 105 -11.78 31.82 -7.05
CA SER A 105 -11.80 33.02 -6.25
C SER A 105 -13.13 33.09 -5.50
N MET A 106 -13.19 32.54 -4.28
CA MET A 106 -13.99 33.00 -3.13
C MET A 106 -13.96 31.94 -2.02
N ALA A 107 -13.00 32.07 -1.12
CA ALA A 107 -13.28 31.93 0.30
C ALA A 107 -12.48 33.01 1.01
N PHE A 108 -13.26 33.94 1.58
CA PHE A 108 -12.83 35.16 2.22
C PHE A 108 -11.91 34.91 3.42
N SER A 109 -10.91 35.80 3.52
CA SER A 109 -10.27 36.33 4.72
C SER A 109 -10.80 35.81 6.07
N CYS A 110 -9.96 35.07 6.79
CA CYS A 110 -9.78 35.32 8.22
C CYS A 110 -8.36 34.88 8.66
N SER A 111 -7.73 35.78 9.41
CA SER A 111 -6.32 35.84 9.80
C SER A 111 -5.71 34.58 10.42
N ASN A 112 -4.45 34.34 10.04
CA ASN A 112 -3.38 33.76 10.87
C ASN A 112 -3.63 32.38 11.49
N TYR A 113 -3.97 31.38 10.68
CA TYR A 113 -3.53 30.02 10.96
C TYR A 113 -2.99 29.40 9.68
N ILE A 114 -1.65 29.34 9.59
CA ILE A 114 -1.01 28.42 8.65
C ILE A 114 -1.30 27.03 9.21
N ILE A 115 -2.34 26.35 8.71
CA ILE A 115 -2.37 24.89 8.81
C ILE A 115 -1.35 24.39 7.80
N CYS A 116 -0.08 24.39 8.22
CA CYS A 116 0.92 23.50 7.67
C CYS A 116 0.54 22.11 8.16
N SER A 117 -0.30 21.41 7.40
CA SER A 117 -0.37 19.97 7.55
C SER A 117 0.99 19.41 7.15
N LEU A 118 1.68 18.77 8.10
CA LEU A 118 2.86 17.96 7.84
C LEU A 118 2.44 16.85 6.87
N GLU A 119 2.72 17.00 5.58
CA GLU A 119 2.46 15.97 4.58
C GLU A 119 3.48 14.82 4.78
N GLY A 120 3.18 13.91 5.70
CA GLY A 120 3.69 12.55 5.65
C GLY A 120 2.98 11.81 4.51
N SER A 121 3.73 11.12 3.65
CA SER A 121 3.15 10.32 2.58
C SER A 121 2.45 9.08 3.16
N ASP A 122 1.21 9.24 3.65
CA ASP A 122 0.38 8.17 4.24
C ASP A 122 -0.05 7.09 3.23
N ASP A 123 0.35 7.23 1.96
CA ASP A 123 0.08 6.31 0.86
C ASP A 123 1.15 5.21 0.68
N GLN A 124 2.08 5.03 1.63
CA GLN A 124 3.17 4.04 1.51
C GLN A 124 3.14 2.95 2.61
N PHE A 125 3.53 1.73 2.26
CA PHE A 125 3.61 0.64 3.24
C PHE A 125 4.71 0.98 4.25
N ALA A 126 4.41 0.81 5.54
CA ALA A 126 5.39 1.03 6.60
C ALA A 126 6.52 0.00 6.53
N TYR A 127 6.17 -1.26 6.24
CA TYR A 127 7.10 -2.36 6.03
C TYR A 127 6.56 -3.29 4.95
N PHE A 128 7.45 -3.86 4.15
CA PHE A 128 7.10 -4.88 3.17
C PHE A 128 8.05 -6.07 3.31
N TRP A 129 7.63 -7.07 4.09
CA TRP A 129 8.38 -8.31 4.23
C TRP A 129 8.08 -9.26 3.08
N ILE A 130 9.13 -9.87 2.56
CA ILE A 130 9.06 -10.87 1.49
C ILE A 130 10.09 -11.95 1.75
N THR A 131 9.77 -13.20 1.42
CA THR A 131 10.75 -14.28 1.60
C THR A 131 11.70 -14.42 0.41
N ASP A 132 12.83 -15.10 0.63
CA ASP A 132 13.80 -15.46 -0.41
C ASP A 132 13.37 -16.59 -1.36
N SER A 133 12.11 -17.04 -1.29
CA SER A 133 11.55 -18.06 -2.19
C SER A 133 11.57 -17.68 -3.68
N CYS A 134 11.67 -16.39 -4.02
CA CYS A 134 11.72 -15.88 -5.39
C CYS A 134 13.03 -15.09 -5.61
N PRO A 135 14.16 -15.76 -5.92
CA PRO A 135 15.49 -15.14 -5.91
C PRO A 135 15.67 -14.02 -6.96
N LEU A 136 15.00 -14.12 -8.11
CA LEU A 136 15.03 -13.08 -9.13
C LEU A 136 14.41 -11.77 -8.64
N THR A 137 13.23 -11.85 -8.01
CA THR A 137 12.60 -10.70 -7.39
C THR A 137 13.45 -10.13 -6.28
N VAL A 138 13.97 -10.99 -5.39
CA VAL A 138 14.82 -10.57 -4.26
C VAL A 138 16.03 -9.77 -4.74
N LYS A 139 16.69 -10.22 -5.81
CA LYS A 139 17.80 -9.50 -6.41
C LYS A 139 17.42 -8.10 -6.89
N ASP A 140 16.21 -7.95 -7.43
CA ASP A 140 15.72 -6.67 -7.96
C ASP A 140 15.29 -5.69 -6.85
N ILE A 141 14.78 -6.19 -5.72
CA ILE A 141 14.27 -5.36 -4.61
C ILE A 141 15.26 -5.16 -3.47
N ALA A 142 16.39 -5.88 -3.48
CA ALA A 142 17.41 -5.77 -2.43
C ALA A 142 17.83 -4.30 -2.22
N ASN A 143 17.87 -3.89 -0.95
CA ASN A 143 18.19 -2.52 -0.52
C ASN A 143 17.23 -1.44 -1.03
N LYS A 144 15.96 -1.78 -1.35
CA LYS A 144 14.95 -0.82 -1.77
C LYS A 144 13.83 -0.77 -0.73
N ALA A 145 13.66 0.38 -0.08
CA ALA A 145 12.55 0.58 0.84
C ALA A 145 11.21 0.51 0.07
N PRO A 146 10.16 -0.10 0.65
CA PRO A 146 10.05 -0.66 2.01
C PRO A 146 10.42 -2.15 2.16
N PHE A 147 11.09 -2.75 1.18
CA PHE A 147 11.31 -4.20 1.15
C PHE A 147 12.35 -4.68 2.15
N GLU A 148 11.98 -5.69 2.93
CA GLU A 148 12.85 -6.47 3.81
C GLU A 148 12.74 -7.95 3.42
N VAL A 149 13.88 -8.58 3.15
CA VAL A 149 13.93 -9.97 2.71
C VAL A 149 14.17 -10.88 3.90
N LEU A 150 13.29 -11.86 4.09
CA LEU A 150 13.35 -12.86 5.14
C LEU A 150 13.81 -14.20 4.55
N SER A 151 14.84 -14.82 5.13
CA SER A 151 15.29 -16.12 4.62
C SER A 151 14.41 -17.26 5.11
N LEU A 152 14.03 -18.15 4.20
CA LEU A 152 13.39 -19.42 4.54
C LEU A 152 14.38 -20.51 4.95
N ALA A 153 15.68 -20.32 4.71
CA ALA A 153 16.69 -21.37 4.84
C ALA A 153 16.65 -22.04 6.21
N ASP A 154 16.74 -21.27 7.30
CA ASP A 154 16.72 -21.82 8.66
C ASP A 154 15.38 -22.49 9.00
N SER A 155 14.27 -21.92 8.53
CA SER A 155 12.94 -22.51 8.76
C SER A 155 12.78 -23.85 8.06
N ILE A 156 13.30 -23.96 6.84
CA ILE A 156 13.29 -25.20 6.06
C ILE A 156 14.27 -26.22 6.66
N ALA A 157 15.49 -25.81 7.01
CA ALA A 157 16.50 -26.67 7.64
C ALA A 157 15.96 -27.28 8.94
N ASN A 158 15.38 -26.44 9.81
CA ASN A 158 14.76 -26.89 11.06
C ASN A 158 13.59 -27.86 10.82
N ALA A 159 12.72 -27.58 9.83
CA ALA A 159 11.59 -28.44 9.51
C ALA A 159 12.02 -29.81 8.95
N LEU A 160 13.13 -29.84 8.20
CA LEU A 160 13.72 -31.06 7.64
C LEU A 160 14.68 -31.76 8.61
N GLN A 161 15.01 -31.14 9.75
CA GLN A 161 15.98 -31.62 10.74
C GLN A 161 17.39 -31.83 10.14
N ILE A 162 17.84 -30.89 9.30
CA ILE A 162 19.17 -30.91 8.64
C ILE A 162 20.02 -29.69 9.00
#